data_AF-A0A1B6IMH6-F1
#
_entry.id   AF-A0A1B6IMH6-F1
#
_cell.length_a   1.000
_cell.length_b   1.000
_cell.length_c   1.000
_cell.angle_alpha   90.00
_cell.angle_beta   90.00
_cell.angle_gamma   90.00
#
_symmetry.space_group_name_H-M   'P 1'
#
loop_
_entity.id
_entity.type
_entity.pdbx_description
1 polymer ?
#
loop_
_entity_poly.entity_id
_entity_poly.type
_entity_poly.pdbx_seq_one_letter_code
_entity_poly.pdbx_strand_id
1 'polypeptide(L)'
;MLKINRTALILALTVYLGTVCGFEGALKAAKRLHTEMLSRIIRALPAFFDTTPSGRILSRLSSDTYTTDFTLPEILRMWQLCSLRVIATLTVISYTTPIFVIIIL
;
A
#
# COMPACT_ATOMS: atom_id res chain seq x y z
N MET A 1 16.45 11.06 -28.67
CA MET A 1 15.39 11.75 -27.91
C MET A 1 14.06 10.98 -27.85
N LEU A 2 13.56 10.36 -28.93
CA LEU A 2 12.27 9.64 -28.95
C LEU A 2 12.15 8.42 -27.98
N LYS A 3 13.23 7.69 -27.69
CA LYS A 3 13.20 6.54 -26.76
C LYS A 3 12.96 6.92 -25.30
N ILE A 4 13.54 8.03 -24.85
CA ILE A 4 13.42 8.52 -23.46
C ILE A 4 11.97 8.90 -23.13
N ASN A 5 11.23 9.42 -24.12
CA ASN A 5 9.85 9.90 -23.89
C ASN A 5 8.86 8.73 -23.72
N ARG A 6 9.10 7.61 -24.41
CA ARG A 6 8.27 6.40 -24.27
C ARG A 6 8.48 5.71 -22.92
N THR A 7 9.72 5.59 -22.45
CA THR A 7 10.02 5.01 -21.13
C THR A 7 9.47 5.86 -20.00
N ALA A 8 9.58 7.19 -20.10
CA ALA A 8 9.00 8.11 -19.12
C ALA A 8 7.47 7.99 -19.06
N LEU A 9 6.80 7.86 -20.21
CA LEU A 9 5.34 7.68 -20.27
C LEU A 9 4.90 6.35 -19.64
N ILE A 10 5.62 5.25 -19.90
CA ILE A 10 5.32 3.94 -19.30
C ILE A 10 5.45 4.01 -17.77
N LEU A 11 6.54 4.59 -17.26
CA LEU A 11 6.74 4.74 -15.81
C LEU A 11 5.64 5.60 -15.17
N ALA A 12 5.29 6.72 -15.79
CA ALA A 12 4.21 7.59 -15.32
C ALA A 12 2.86 6.87 -15.30
N LEU A 13 2.55 6.07 -16.32
CA LEU A 13 1.33 5.28 -16.39
C LEU A 13 1.30 4.19 -15.31
N THR A 14 2.43 3.49 -15.09
CA THR A 14 2.53 2.46 -14.04
C THR A 14 2.35 3.05 -12.65
N VAL A 15 2.93 4.23 -12.38
CA VAL A 15 2.73 4.96 -11.12
C VAL A 15 1.26 5.31 -10.93
N TYR A 16 0.63 5.91 -11.95
CA TYR A 16 -0.75 6.35 -11.88
C TYR A 16 -1.72 5.19 -11.65
N LEU A 17 -1.55 4.08 -12.37
CA LEU A 17 -2.37 2.88 -12.15
C LEU A 17 -2.12 2.27 -10.77
N GLY A 18 -0.85 2.25 -10.33
CA GLY A 18 -0.47 1.72 -9.02
C GLY A 18 -1.08 2.50 -7.85
N THR A 19 -1.15 3.82 -7.93
CA THR A 19 -1.75 4.65 -6.87
C THR A 19 -3.28 4.53 -6.86
N VAL A 20 -3.93 4.51 -8.04
CA VAL A 20 -5.38 4.32 -8.16
C VAL A 20 -5.80 2.95 -7.63
N CYS A 21 -5.13 1.86 -8.03
CA CYS A 21 -5.40 0.53 -7.50
C CYS A 21 -5.16 0.45 -5.98
N GLY A 22 -4.11 1.11 -5.47
CA GLY A 22 -3.84 1.16 -4.03
C GLY A 22 -4.97 1.86 -3.25
N PHE A 23 -5.48 2.98 -3.76
CA PHE A 23 -6.56 3.73 -3.13
C PHE A 23 -7.88 2.96 -3.12
N GLU A 24 -8.27 2.38 -4.27
CA GLU A 24 -9.48 1.54 -4.38
C GLU A 24 -9.37 0.29 -3.49
N GLY A 25 -8.19 -0.33 -3.43
CA GLY A 25 -7.91 -1.46 -2.55
C GLY A 25 -8.04 -1.10 -1.07
N ALA A 26 -7.45 0.03 -0.66
CA ALA A 26 -7.55 0.53 0.71
C ALA A 26 -9.00 0.85 1.09
N LEU A 27 -9.75 1.53 0.23
CA LEU A 27 -11.15 1.87 0.48
C LEU A 27 -12.03 0.62 0.62
N LYS A 28 -11.80 -0.40 -0.21
CA LYS A 28 -12.53 -1.67 -0.14
C LYS A 28 -12.15 -2.47 1.11
N ALA A 29 -10.88 -2.47 1.50
CA ALA A 29 -10.39 -3.09 2.71
C ALA A 29 -11.01 -2.43 3.96
N ALA A 30 -11.00 -1.10 4.04
CA ALA A 30 -11.59 -0.30 5.12
C ALA A 30 -13.07 -0.65 5.33
N LYS A 31 -13.87 -0.64 4.23
CA LYS A 31 -15.29 -1.00 4.28
C LYS A 31 -15.51 -2.42 4.79
N ARG A 32 -14.74 -3.39 4.28
CA ARG A 32 -14.87 -4.79 4.68
C ARG A 32 -14.49 -5.00 6.15
N LEU A 33 -13.40 -4.38 6.59
CA LEU A 33 -12.93 -4.42 7.97
C LEU A 33 -14.01 -3.86 8.91
N HIS A 34 -14.56 -2.69 8.59
CA HIS A 34 -15.61 -2.06 9.41
C HIS A 34 -16.89 -2.91 9.49
N THR A 35 -17.37 -3.45 8.37
CA THR A 35 -18.57 -4.30 8.36
C THR A 35 -18.37 -5.60 9.13
N GLU A 36 -17.24 -6.29 8.94
CA GLU A 36 -16.92 -7.51 9.68
C GLU A 36 -16.80 -7.23 11.19
N MET A 37 -16.06 -6.19 11.57
CA MET A 37 -15.87 -5.86 12.98
C MET A 37 -17.18 -5.48 13.67
N LEU A 38 -18.01 -4.65 13.03
CA LEU A 38 -19.33 -4.29 13.56
C LEU A 38 -20.22 -5.53 13.74
N SER A 39 -20.24 -6.43 12.75
CA SER A 39 -21.04 -7.66 12.82
C SER A 39 -20.61 -8.60 13.96
N ARG A 40 -19.29 -8.67 14.23
CA ARG A 40 -18.71 -9.49 15.30
C ARG A 40 -18.97 -8.88 16.68
N ILE A 41 -18.90 -7.55 16.80
CA ILE A 41 -19.19 -6.83 18.05
C ILE A 41 -20.66 -6.99 18.44
N ILE A 42 -21.58 -6.85 17.49
CA ILE A 42 -23.03 -7.00 17.75
C ILE A 42 -23.39 -8.45 18.16
N ARG A 43 -22.65 -9.45 17.64
CA ARG A 43 -22.84 -10.87 18.00
C ARG A 43 -22.04 -11.30 19.23
N ALA A 44 -21.22 -10.45 19.81
CA ALA A 44 -20.42 -10.80 20.98
C ALA A 44 -21.32 -10.97 22.22
N LEU A 45 -21.02 -11.98 23.03
CA LEU A 45 -21.80 -12.33 24.23
C LEU A 45 -21.80 -11.14 25.22
N PRO A 46 -22.91 -10.83 25.91
CA PRO A 46 -22.99 -9.71 26.86
C PRO A 46 -21.87 -9.70 27.91
N ALA A 47 -21.43 -10.88 28.37
CA ALA A 47 -20.32 -11.03 29.33
C ALA A 47 -18.97 -10.48 28.83
N PHE A 48 -18.77 -10.38 27.51
CA PHE A 48 -17.56 -9.79 26.91
C PHE A 48 -17.48 -8.28 27.17
N PHE A 49 -18.63 -7.62 27.30
CA PHE A 49 -18.72 -6.19 27.61
C PHE A 49 -18.53 -5.88 29.10
N ASP A 50 -18.70 -6.88 29.98
CA ASP A 50 -18.44 -6.74 31.43
C ASP A 50 -16.95 -6.92 31.77
N THR A 51 -16.24 -7.80 31.07
CA THR A 51 -14.79 -8.05 31.30
C THR A 51 -13.86 -7.07 30.57
N THR A 52 -14.34 -6.42 29.51
CA THR A 52 -13.57 -5.43 28.76
C THR A 52 -14.41 -4.16 28.59
N PRO A 53 -13.99 -3.01 29.17
CA PRO A 53 -14.75 -1.78 29.01
C PRO A 53 -14.84 -1.45 27.51
N SER A 54 -16.04 -1.14 27.05
CA SER A 54 -16.35 -0.81 25.64
C SER A 54 -15.39 0.25 25.05
N GLY A 55 -14.91 1.18 25.88
CA GLY A 55 -13.90 2.17 25.50
C GLY A 55 -12.55 1.59 25.09
N ARG A 56 -12.10 0.46 25.66
CA ARG A 56 -10.83 -0.20 25.28
C ARG A 56 -10.96 -0.95 23.95
N ILE A 57 -12.13 -1.54 23.69
CA ILE A 57 -12.45 -2.17 22.41
C ILE A 57 -12.49 -1.11 21.31
N LEU A 58 -13.18 0.00 21.54
CA LEU A 58 -13.26 1.11 20.59
C LEU A 58 -11.90 1.77 20.34
N SER A 59 -11.07 1.93 21.39
CA SER A 59 -9.71 2.47 21.26
C SER A 59 -8.81 1.58 20.39
N ARG A 60 -8.86 0.25 20.57
CA ARG A 60 -8.15 -0.69 19.69
C ARG A 60 -8.70 -0.66 18.28
N LEU A 61 -10.03 -0.71 18.12
CA LEU A 61 -10.68 -0.67 16.82
C LEU A 61 -10.31 0.57 16.02
N SER A 62 -10.35 1.73 16.67
CA SER A 62 -9.97 3.01 16.09
C SER A 62 -8.49 3.02 15.69
N SER A 63 -7.60 2.51 16.54
CA SER A 63 -6.17 2.40 16.24
C SER A 63 -5.87 1.44 15.08
N ASP A 64 -6.52 0.28 15.04
CA ASP A 64 -6.31 -0.74 14.00
C ASP A 64 -6.91 -0.31 12.66
N THR A 65 -8.04 0.39 12.68
CA THR A 65 -8.64 0.99 11.48
C THR A 65 -7.76 2.14 10.98
N TYR A 66 -7.24 2.99 11.87
CA TYR A 66 -6.34 4.07 11.52
C TYR A 66 -5.05 3.56 10.86
N THR A 67 -4.43 2.52 11.41
CA THR A 67 -3.22 1.93 10.81
C THR A 67 -3.51 1.30 9.44
N THR A 68 -4.65 0.64 9.28
CA THR A 68 -5.03 0.05 7.98
C THR A 68 -5.35 1.11 6.92
N ASP A 69 -6.00 2.20 7.30
CA ASP A 69 -6.48 3.22 6.36
C ASP A 69 -5.39 4.25 6.00
N PHE A 70 -4.46 4.53 6.92
CA PHE A 70 -3.42 5.56 6.70
C PHE A 70 -2.02 4.97 6.58
N THR A 71 -1.63 4.06 7.47
CA THR A 71 -0.26 3.51 7.48
C THR A 71 -0.03 2.56 6.33
N LEU A 72 -1.02 1.70 6.00
CA LEU A 72 -0.88 0.74 4.90
C LEU A 72 -0.70 1.41 3.52
N PRO A 73 -1.53 2.39 3.12
CA PRO A 73 -1.34 3.08 1.84
C PRO A 73 -0.05 3.90 1.81
N GLU A 74 0.36 4.47 2.95
CA GLU A 74 1.62 5.20 3.05
C GLU A 74 2.84 4.30 2.82
N ILE A 75 2.87 3.11 3.45
CA ILE A 75 3.93 2.13 3.23
C ILE A 75 3.95 1.66 1.77
N LEU A 76 2.78 1.37 1.18
CA LEU A 76 2.67 0.97 -0.23
C LEU A 76 3.19 2.05 -1.18
N ARG A 77 2.87 3.33 -0.91
CA ARG A 77 3.38 4.47 -1.67
C ARG A 77 4.89 4.58 -1.58
N MET A 78 5.46 4.44 -0.38
CA MET A 78 6.92 4.47 -0.19
C MET A 78 7.60 3.30 -0.88
N TRP A 79 7.01 2.10 -0.80
CA TRP A 79 7.51 0.91 -1.50
C TRP A 79 7.49 1.09 -3.02
N GLN A 80 6.41 1.64 -3.59
CA GLN A 80 6.33 2.01 -5.01
C GLN A 80 7.41 3.02 -5.41
N LEU A 81 7.63 4.06 -4.60
CA LEU A 81 8.65 5.07 -4.89
C LEU A 81 10.06 4.45 -4.88
N CYS A 82 10.36 3.63 -3.88
CA CYS A 82 11.65 2.95 -3.74
C CYS A 82 11.91 1.99 -4.89
N SER A 83 10.93 1.15 -5.27
CA SER A 83 11.07 0.20 -6.37
C SER A 83 11.33 0.92 -7.70
N LEU A 84 10.61 2.02 -7.97
CA LEU A 84 10.84 2.85 -9.15
C LEU A 84 12.23 3.49 -9.15
N ARG A 85 12.72 3.95 -8.00
CA ARG A 85 14.06 4.52 -7.87
C ARG A 85 15.14 3.49 -8.19
N VAL A 86 14.97 2.26 -7.72
CA VAL A 86 15.86 1.14 -8.03
C VAL A 86 15.81 0.80 -9.52
N ILE A 87 14.62 0.68 -10.12
CA ILE A 87 14.49 0.40 -11.56
C ILE A 87 15.11 1.51 -12.41
N ALA A 88 14.88 2.78 -12.05
CA ALA A 88 15.43 3.93 -12.76
C ALA A 88 16.96 3.95 -12.70
N THR A 89 17.54 3.74 -11.51
CA THR A 89 19.00 3.70 -11.34
C THR A 89 19.64 2.53 -12.08
N LEU A 90 19.07 1.33 -12.01
CA LEU A 90 19.52 0.16 -12.78
C LEU A 90 19.46 0.41 -14.28
N THR A 91 18.39 1.06 -14.76
CA THR A 91 18.23 1.40 -16.17
C THR A 91 19.34 2.36 -16.61
N VAL A 92 19.59 3.43 -15.85
CA VAL A 92 20.65 4.41 -16.15
C VAL A 92 22.03 3.75 -16.19
N ILE A 93 22.37 2.95 -15.18
CA ILE A 93 23.66 2.23 -15.13
C ILE A 93 23.83 1.31 -16.34
N SER A 94 22.79 0.56 -16.70
CA SER A 94 22.83 -0.35 -17.85
C SER A 94 23.04 0.39 -19.18
N TYR A 95 22.47 1.60 -19.33
CA TYR A 95 22.69 2.43 -20.51
C TYR A 95 24.10 3.05 -20.54
N THR A 96 24.62 3.49 -19.39
CA THR A 96 25.94 4.15 -19.32
C THR A 96 27.09 3.16 -19.45
N THR A 97 26.96 1.96 -18.86
CA THR A 97 28.01 0.93 -18.87
C THR A 97 27.42 -0.43 -19.27
N PRO A 98 27.33 -0.73 -20.59
CA PRO A 98 26.73 -1.99 -21.05
C PRO A 98 27.54 -3.24 -20.62
N ILE A 99 28.83 -3.07 -20.30
CA ILE A 99 29.67 -4.15 -19.74
C ILE A 99 29.12 -4.70 -18.41
N PHE A 100 28.44 -3.86 -17.61
CA PHE A 100 27.94 -4.23 -16.29
C PHE A 100 26.78 -5.25 -16.37
N VAL A 101 26.00 -5.20 -17.45
CA VAL A 101 24.87 -6.11 -17.69
C VAL A 101 25.35 -7.54 -17.94
N ILE A 102 26.50 -7.71 -18.58
CA ILE A 102 27.10 -9.03 -18.89
C ILE A 102 27.64 -9.71 -17.62
N ILE A 103 28.00 -8.95 -16.59
CA ILE A 103 28.57 -9.49 -15.33
C ILE A 103 27.47 -9.90 -14.34
N ILE A 104 26.29 -9.26 -14.41
CA ILE A 104 25.14 -9.56 -13.53
C ILE A 104 24.33 -10.76 -14.03
N LEU A 105 24.25 -10.94 -15.35
CA LEU A 105 23.53 -12.05 -16.00
C LEU A 105 24.38 -13.32 -16.01
#